data_AF-A0A1H3YE78-F1
#
_entry.id   AF-A0A1H3YE78-F1
#
_cell.length_a   1.000
_cell.length_b   1.000
_cell.length_c   1.000
_cell.angle_alpha   90.00
_cell.angle_beta   90.00
_cell.angle_gamma   90.00
#
_symmetry.space_group_name_H-M   'P 1'
#
loop_
_entity.id
_entity.type
_entity.pdbx_description
1 polymer ?
#
loop_
_entity_poly.entity_id
_entity_poly.type
_entity_poly.pdbx_seq_one_letter_code
_entity_poly.pdbx_strand_id
1 'polypeptide(L)'
;MSVARNLIDHLPENSRVGVVRFGGSPVKLTDTLTSDKEKAKSYLTSSYFHAYDGTYMYAAIDKAFSYFSDADDDTLKMMIVLSDGETEDTSRHAAVIDNAKSKGIKIYTVGLGKGSSRYFNDYMKPLAEETGGAFYLASEADELAAIYEDINDKIDITTDSDRDGVPDYYEDHMVMFNGMSLKMDKNNPDSDNDGLPDGEEALDLNYRYNADKTKVIVTGRFLSDPSMTDTDGDGVTDQDEIGSYGTSPVKADTDGDGLDDYLEITNWFDPFEADADSDGRLDSQEYSEGTSPFEYDKSWDEYRYDFIKGFIKGDFIAEPDNLAVVMGQIASCFIPFSDARDVVGNIKNGDYIMAGISALGLIPLAGDATEAVAKAGKFALGNIDDLPKIVALGEFLEKNFPDAMKLLGKNDDFIHAVNNITDEDTIRLTRTEAKRITKMFTEAGVPEDTARVMVKIFEAPDSKILAKNMIASGIVKPDYPCAAHHIVAGCSKGAKEARAKLRKFGISINDAANGVFLPTVRNVSEAAYHPSLHTNSYYDKVNELLATAKSKQEAMDMLKKISEKLMKGTF
;
A
#
# COMPACT_ATOMS: atom_id res chain seq x y z
N MET A 1 34.99 -44.65 -14.01
CA MET A 1 34.53 -44.14 -15.32
C MET A 1 33.03 -43.85 -15.34
N SER A 2 32.17 -44.73 -14.82
CA SER A 2 30.73 -44.45 -14.64
C SER A 2 30.46 -43.13 -13.91
N VAL A 3 31.18 -42.88 -12.81
CA VAL A 3 30.98 -41.67 -12.01
C VAL A 3 31.39 -40.37 -12.74
N ALA A 4 32.51 -40.37 -13.45
CA ALA A 4 32.92 -39.22 -14.28
C ALA A 4 31.96 -38.96 -15.46
N ARG A 5 31.29 -40.01 -15.97
CA ARG A 5 30.23 -39.83 -16.98
C ARG A 5 28.98 -39.21 -16.36
N ASN A 6 28.60 -39.65 -15.16
CA ASN A 6 27.48 -39.09 -14.41
C ASN A 6 27.72 -37.60 -14.06
N LEU A 7 28.95 -37.22 -13.70
CA LEU A 7 29.30 -35.80 -13.56
C LEU A 7 28.94 -35.00 -14.83
N ILE A 8 29.35 -35.47 -16.02
CA ILE A 8 29.08 -34.77 -17.28
C ILE A 8 27.57 -34.61 -17.52
N ASP A 9 26.77 -35.58 -17.10
CA ASP A 9 25.31 -35.52 -17.24
C ASP A 9 24.72 -34.32 -16.48
N HIS A 10 25.24 -34.06 -15.28
CA HIS A 10 24.74 -33.04 -14.35
C HIS A 10 25.43 -31.67 -14.47
N LEU A 11 26.38 -31.49 -15.39
CA LEU A 11 26.89 -30.15 -15.70
C LEU A 11 25.77 -29.29 -16.32
N PRO A 12 25.76 -27.96 -16.12
CA PRO A 12 24.78 -27.07 -16.77
C PRO A 12 24.69 -27.26 -18.29
N GLU A 13 23.52 -27.07 -18.90
CA GLU A 13 23.30 -27.37 -20.34
C GLU A 13 24.24 -26.59 -21.29
N ASN A 14 24.61 -25.36 -20.93
CA ASN A 14 25.54 -24.52 -21.69
C ASN A 14 27.03 -24.88 -21.47
N SER A 15 27.33 -25.88 -20.64
CA SER A 15 28.69 -26.31 -20.34
C SER A 15 29.36 -26.95 -21.56
N ARG A 16 30.66 -26.70 -21.69
CA ARG A 16 31.50 -27.34 -22.70
C ARG A 16 32.56 -28.18 -22.00
N VAL A 17 32.67 -29.45 -22.39
CA VAL A 17 33.53 -30.43 -21.70
C VAL A 17 34.69 -30.84 -22.59
N GLY A 18 35.86 -31.00 -21.98
CA GLY A 18 37.04 -31.58 -22.62
C GLY A 18 37.60 -32.71 -21.76
N VAL A 19 38.19 -33.72 -22.40
CA VAL A 19 38.76 -34.88 -21.70
C VAL A 19 40.24 -35.00 -22.04
N VAL A 20 41.08 -34.95 -21.02
CA VAL A 20 42.53 -35.23 -21.11
C VAL A 20 42.84 -36.47 -20.31
N ARG A 21 43.58 -37.40 -20.91
CA ARG A 21 44.19 -38.52 -20.18
C ARG A 21 45.67 -38.30 -20.00
N PHE A 22 46.22 -38.89 -18.95
CA PHE A 22 47.65 -38.88 -18.70
C PHE A 22 48.16 -40.25 -18.23
N GLY A 23 49.45 -40.44 -18.41
CA GLY A 23 50.28 -41.63 -18.19
C GLY A 23 51.71 -41.17 -18.56
N GLY A 24 52.48 -41.96 -19.30
CA GLY A 24 53.81 -41.55 -19.81
C GLY A 24 53.82 -40.33 -20.74
N SER A 25 52.66 -39.89 -21.24
CA SER A 25 52.50 -38.62 -21.95
C SER A 25 51.04 -38.15 -21.94
N PRO A 26 50.75 -36.84 -21.84
CA PRO A 26 49.39 -36.33 -21.82
C PRO A 26 48.75 -36.31 -23.22
N VAL A 27 47.51 -36.79 -23.32
CA VAL A 27 46.74 -36.89 -24.57
C VAL A 27 45.37 -36.22 -24.40
N LYS A 28 45.08 -35.24 -25.25
CA LYS A 28 43.73 -34.67 -25.41
C LYS A 28 42.89 -35.70 -26.16
N LEU A 29 41.85 -36.23 -25.53
CA LEU A 29 40.90 -37.15 -26.17
C LEU A 29 39.83 -36.40 -26.95
N THR A 30 39.53 -35.16 -26.54
CA THR A 30 38.75 -34.21 -27.33
C THR A 30 39.67 -33.12 -27.90
N ASP A 31 39.56 -32.77 -29.17
CA ASP A 31 40.44 -31.72 -29.74
C ASP A 31 40.12 -30.33 -29.17
N THR A 32 38.83 -30.05 -28.94
CA THR A 32 38.29 -28.82 -28.34
C THR A 32 37.32 -29.15 -27.18
N LEU A 33 36.89 -28.12 -26.44
CA LEU A 33 35.72 -28.28 -25.56
C LEU A 33 34.48 -28.49 -26.43
N THR A 34 33.64 -29.44 -26.07
CA THR A 34 32.42 -29.78 -26.81
C THR A 34 31.18 -29.61 -25.93
N SER A 35 30.11 -29.06 -26.49
CA SER A 35 28.77 -29.09 -25.87
C SER A 35 28.06 -30.43 -26.04
N ASP A 36 28.58 -31.32 -26.90
CA ASP A 36 28.08 -32.68 -27.06
C ASP A 36 28.58 -33.55 -25.89
N LYS A 37 27.76 -33.62 -24.83
CA LYS A 37 28.01 -34.43 -23.65
C LYS A 37 28.19 -35.92 -23.99
N GLU A 38 27.48 -36.45 -24.98
CA GLU A 38 27.63 -37.85 -25.40
C GLU A 38 28.98 -38.10 -26.04
N LYS A 39 29.45 -37.18 -26.88
CA LYS A 39 30.80 -37.24 -27.45
C LYS A 39 31.86 -37.23 -26.37
N ALA A 40 31.78 -36.35 -25.38
CA ALA A 40 32.73 -36.33 -24.26
C ALA A 40 32.69 -37.64 -23.46
N LYS A 41 31.49 -38.15 -23.13
CA LYS A 41 31.31 -39.43 -22.42
C LYS A 41 31.86 -40.62 -23.19
N SER A 42 31.82 -40.62 -24.52
CA SER A 42 32.33 -41.72 -25.35
C SER A 42 33.83 -42.02 -25.13
N TYR A 43 34.60 -41.01 -24.72
CA TYR A 43 36.02 -41.14 -24.39
C TYR A 43 36.27 -41.66 -22.97
N LEU A 44 35.30 -41.56 -22.06
CA LEU A 44 35.40 -42.04 -20.67
C LEU A 44 35.11 -43.54 -20.57
N THR A 45 35.92 -44.34 -21.25
CA THR A 45 35.83 -45.81 -21.26
C THR A 45 37.21 -46.43 -21.01
N SER A 46 37.24 -47.69 -20.56
CA SER A 46 38.50 -48.43 -20.29
C SER A 46 39.40 -48.56 -21.52
N SER A 47 38.84 -48.47 -22.73
CA SER A 47 39.61 -48.47 -23.99
C SER A 47 40.59 -47.30 -24.07
N TYR A 48 40.23 -46.13 -23.54
CA TYR A 48 41.09 -44.94 -23.54
C TYR A 48 41.91 -44.80 -22.25
N PHE A 49 41.41 -45.35 -21.14
CA PHE A 49 42.02 -45.27 -19.81
C PHE A 49 42.44 -46.67 -19.34
N HIS A 50 43.64 -47.08 -19.73
CA HIS A 50 44.31 -48.31 -19.28
C HIS A 50 45.68 -47.98 -18.69
N ALA A 51 46.31 -48.94 -18.00
CA ALA A 51 47.62 -48.72 -17.40
C ALA A 51 48.69 -48.46 -18.48
N TYR A 52 49.38 -47.34 -18.35
CA TYR A 52 50.54 -46.98 -19.15
C TYR A 52 51.74 -46.75 -18.22
N ASP A 53 52.94 -46.87 -18.75
CA ASP A 53 54.16 -46.57 -17.99
C ASP A 53 54.26 -45.06 -17.73
N GLY A 54 54.69 -44.68 -16.51
CA GLY A 54 54.83 -43.31 -16.02
C GLY A 54 53.55 -42.52 -15.74
N THR A 55 53.70 -41.42 -14.99
CA THR A 55 52.61 -40.52 -14.60
C THR A 55 53.04 -39.06 -14.81
N TYR A 56 52.43 -38.35 -15.77
CA TYR A 56 52.73 -36.95 -16.11
C TYR A 56 51.49 -36.05 -15.93
N MET A 57 51.05 -35.88 -14.69
CA MET A 57 49.86 -35.13 -14.32
C MET A 57 49.97 -33.64 -14.65
N TYR A 58 51.07 -32.97 -14.29
CA TYR A 58 51.20 -31.53 -14.49
C TYR A 58 51.34 -31.16 -15.97
N ALA A 59 51.98 -32.00 -16.77
CA ALA A 59 52.00 -31.88 -18.23
C ALA A 59 50.60 -31.98 -18.83
N ALA A 60 49.72 -32.80 -18.25
CA ALA A 60 48.33 -32.93 -18.68
C ALA A 60 47.51 -31.68 -18.37
N ILE A 61 47.64 -31.15 -17.15
CA ILE A 61 46.97 -29.90 -16.74
C ILE A 61 47.43 -28.74 -17.62
N ASP A 62 48.74 -28.62 -17.85
CA ASP A 62 49.29 -27.58 -18.71
C ASP A 62 48.78 -27.67 -20.16
N LYS A 63 48.70 -28.89 -20.70
CA LYS A 63 48.09 -29.13 -22.02
C LYS A 63 46.58 -28.79 -22.02
N ALA A 64 45.87 -29.02 -20.92
CA ALA A 64 44.45 -28.72 -20.78
C ALA A 64 44.17 -27.21 -20.76
N PHE A 65 45.12 -26.36 -20.34
CA PHE A 65 44.95 -24.89 -20.41
C PHE A 65 44.63 -24.39 -21.82
N SER A 66 45.09 -25.10 -22.86
CA SER A 66 44.77 -24.75 -24.26
C SER A 66 43.27 -24.80 -24.58
N TYR A 67 42.45 -25.54 -23.84
CA TYR A 67 41.01 -25.57 -24.03
C TYR A 67 40.31 -24.26 -23.68
N PHE A 68 40.90 -23.47 -22.79
CA PHE A 68 40.31 -22.22 -22.29
C PHE A 68 40.84 -20.98 -23.01
N SER A 69 41.65 -21.15 -24.06
CA SER A 69 42.28 -20.05 -24.80
C SER A 69 41.27 -19.12 -25.47
N ASP A 70 40.14 -19.68 -25.90
CA ASP A 70 39.06 -18.99 -26.63
C ASP A 70 37.85 -18.69 -25.72
N ALA A 71 37.98 -18.85 -24.41
CA ALA A 71 36.88 -18.65 -23.46
C ALA A 71 36.89 -17.22 -22.91
N ASP A 72 35.73 -16.56 -22.96
CA ASP A 72 35.53 -15.20 -22.45
C ASP A 72 35.92 -15.07 -20.98
N ASP A 73 36.25 -13.86 -20.56
CA ASP A 73 36.66 -13.56 -19.18
C ASP A 73 35.54 -13.80 -18.17
N ASP A 74 34.29 -13.79 -18.61
CA ASP A 74 33.10 -14.03 -17.78
C ASP A 74 32.71 -15.52 -17.68
N THR A 75 33.41 -16.40 -18.40
CA THR A 75 33.15 -17.85 -18.32
C THR A 75 33.82 -18.46 -17.08
N LEU A 76 33.08 -19.28 -16.31
CA LEU A 76 33.68 -20.12 -15.26
C LEU A 76 34.57 -21.19 -15.90
N LYS A 77 35.86 -21.16 -15.59
CA LYS A 77 36.86 -22.11 -16.11
C LYS A 77 37.25 -23.03 -14.96
N MET A 78 36.97 -24.32 -15.12
CA MET A 78 37.31 -25.32 -14.12
C MET A 78 37.94 -26.57 -14.71
N MET A 79 38.77 -27.23 -13.92
CA MET A 79 39.34 -28.53 -14.21
C MET A 79 39.14 -29.46 -13.02
N ILE A 80 38.84 -30.72 -13.29
CA ILE A 80 38.80 -31.77 -12.27
C ILE A 80 39.89 -32.78 -12.59
N VAL A 81 40.81 -32.97 -11.65
CA VAL A 81 41.99 -33.82 -11.79
C VAL A 81 41.83 -35.03 -10.89
N LEU A 82 41.86 -36.23 -11.49
CA LEU A 82 41.80 -37.49 -10.77
C LEU A 82 43.15 -38.18 -10.83
N SER A 83 43.71 -38.53 -9.68
CA SER A 83 45.00 -39.21 -9.59
C SER A 83 45.05 -40.10 -8.35
N ASP A 84 45.62 -41.28 -8.50
CA ASP A 84 45.92 -42.21 -7.41
C ASP A 84 47.24 -41.90 -6.68
N GLY A 85 48.03 -40.95 -7.19
CA GLY A 85 49.25 -40.50 -6.52
C GLY A 85 50.37 -40.10 -7.46
N GLU A 86 51.59 -40.23 -6.93
CA GLU A 86 52.85 -39.65 -7.40
C GLU A 86 53.00 -39.50 -8.93
N THR A 87 53.42 -38.29 -9.33
CA THR A 87 53.74 -37.92 -10.70
C THR A 87 55.25 -37.71 -10.88
N GLU A 88 55.77 -37.95 -12.07
CA GLU A 88 57.19 -37.78 -12.39
C GLU A 88 57.58 -36.31 -12.61
N ASP A 89 56.60 -35.44 -12.82
CA ASP A 89 56.79 -34.05 -13.25
C ASP A 89 56.47 -32.99 -12.18
N THR A 90 56.66 -33.32 -10.89
CA THR A 90 56.41 -32.42 -9.73
C THR A 90 57.13 -31.07 -9.82
N SER A 91 58.26 -30.99 -10.52
CA SER A 91 58.96 -29.73 -10.82
C SER A 91 58.09 -28.65 -11.50
N ARG A 92 56.98 -29.04 -12.15
CA ARG A 92 56.04 -28.14 -12.85
C ARG A 92 54.92 -27.63 -11.95
N HIS A 93 54.79 -28.13 -10.72
CA HIS A 93 53.67 -27.84 -9.81
C HIS A 93 53.43 -26.33 -9.60
N ALA A 94 54.46 -25.59 -9.19
CA ALA A 94 54.34 -24.15 -8.97
C ALA A 94 53.94 -23.39 -10.23
N ALA A 95 54.56 -23.71 -11.38
CA ALA A 95 54.24 -23.06 -12.66
C ALA A 95 52.80 -23.32 -13.11
N VAL A 96 52.26 -24.52 -12.85
CA VAL A 96 50.86 -24.85 -13.14
C VAL A 96 49.91 -24.04 -12.26
N ILE A 97 50.21 -23.90 -10.97
CA ILE A 97 49.42 -23.05 -10.05
C ILE A 97 49.40 -21.60 -10.53
N ASP A 98 50.57 -21.04 -10.84
CA ASP A 98 50.67 -19.64 -11.29
C ASP A 98 49.92 -19.41 -12.61
N ASN A 99 50.02 -20.35 -13.54
CA ASN A 99 49.32 -20.26 -14.82
C ASN A 99 47.80 -20.37 -14.64
N ALA A 100 47.33 -21.30 -13.80
CA ALA A 100 45.92 -21.45 -13.47
C ALA A 100 45.35 -20.18 -12.82
N LYS A 101 46.07 -19.61 -11.84
CA LYS A 101 45.72 -18.32 -11.20
C LYS A 101 45.64 -17.20 -12.24
N SER A 102 46.65 -17.06 -13.11
CA SER A 102 46.69 -15.99 -14.12
C SER A 102 45.54 -16.07 -15.15
N LYS A 103 45.02 -17.28 -15.39
CA LYS A 103 43.94 -17.55 -16.34
C LYS A 103 42.57 -17.66 -15.66
N GLY A 104 42.49 -17.51 -14.34
CA GLY A 104 41.26 -17.65 -13.56
C GLY A 104 40.64 -19.05 -13.64
N ILE A 105 41.48 -20.10 -13.68
CA ILE A 105 41.04 -21.50 -13.80
C ILE A 105 41.09 -22.17 -12.43
N LYS A 106 39.94 -22.63 -11.94
CA LYS A 106 39.83 -23.39 -10.69
C LYS A 106 40.16 -24.86 -10.93
N ILE A 107 41.03 -25.44 -10.11
CA ILE A 107 41.39 -26.85 -10.21
C ILE A 107 40.83 -27.59 -8.99
N TYR A 108 39.94 -28.55 -9.22
CA TYR A 108 39.50 -29.51 -8.22
C TYR A 108 40.34 -30.77 -8.36
N THR A 109 40.79 -31.34 -7.25
CA THR A 109 41.64 -32.53 -7.27
C THR A 109 41.03 -33.63 -6.43
N VAL A 110 40.95 -34.84 -6.98
CA VAL A 110 40.43 -36.03 -6.31
C VAL A 110 41.55 -37.07 -6.21
N GLY A 111 42.05 -37.26 -4.99
CA GLY A 111 42.99 -38.33 -4.67
C GLY A 111 42.28 -39.68 -4.59
N LEU A 112 42.73 -40.67 -5.35
CA LEU A 112 42.15 -42.01 -5.37
C LEU A 112 43.00 -42.96 -4.50
N GLY A 113 42.37 -43.66 -3.55
CA GLY A 113 43.02 -44.69 -2.74
C GLY A 113 43.02 -44.42 -1.23
N LYS A 114 43.59 -45.37 -0.48
CA LYS A 114 43.46 -45.41 0.98
C LYS A 114 44.54 -44.57 1.67
N GLY A 115 44.12 -43.47 2.28
CA GLY A 115 44.92 -42.71 3.24
C GLY A 115 45.52 -41.39 2.71
N SER A 116 45.99 -40.56 3.66
CA SER A 116 46.68 -39.31 3.38
C SER A 116 48.09 -39.58 2.85
N SER A 117 48.23 -39.68 1.53
CA SER A 117 49.55 -39.67 0.90
C SER A 117 50.25 -38.34 1.19
N ARG A 118 51.54 -38.38 1.50
CA ARG A 118 52.38 -37.18 1.55
C ARG A 118 52.25 -36.39 0.25
N TYR A 119 52.13 -37.08 -0.87
CA TYR A 119 51.91 -36.46 -2.17
C TYR A 119 50.59 -35.68 -2.24
N PHE A 120 49.50 -36.21 -1.67
CA PHE A 120 48.22 -35.49 -1.64
C PHE A 120 48.33 -34.19 -0.84
N ASN A 121 48.99 -34.22 0.32
CA ASN A 121 49.15 -33.04 1.17
C ASN A 121 50.17 -32.03 0.63
N ASP A 122 51.27 -32.49 0.05
CA ASP A 122 52.36 -31.61 -0.40
C ASP A 122 52.07 -31.04 -1.81
N TYR A 123 51.20 -31.67 -2.61
CA TYR A 123 51.03 -31.33 -4.02
C TYR A 123 49.57 -31.16 -4.48
N MET A 124 48.72 -32.19 -4.34
CA MET A 124 47.35 -32.12 -4.88
C MET A 124 46.47 -31.14 -4.10
N LYS A 125 46.55 -31.16 -2.76
CA LYS A 125 45.79 -30.25 -1.91
C LYS A 125 46.18 -28.78 -2.14
N PRO A 126 47.48 -28.40 -2.13
CA PRO A 126 47.89 -27.05 -2.51
C PRO A 126 47.47 -26.67 -3.93
N LEU A 127 47.56 -27.59 -4.90
CA LEU A 127 47.12 -27.31 -6.27
C LEU A 127 45.65 -26.89 -6.33
N ALA A 128 44.78 -27.58 -5.60
CA ALA A 128 43.37 -27.23 -5.58
C ALA A 128 43.09 -25.95 -4.78
N GLU A 129 43.54 -25.90 -3.53
CA GLU A 129 43.23 -24.78 -2.64
C GLU A 129 43.82 -23.45 -3.15
N GLU A 130 45.04 -23.46 -3.70
CA GLU A 130 45.65 -22.24 -4.21
C GLU A 130 45.03 -21.74 -5.51
N THR A 131 44.36 -22.60 -6.28
CA THR A 131 43.64 -22.20 -7.50
C THR A 131 42.16 -21.90 -7.25
N GLY A 132 41.72 -21.96 -5.99
CA GLY A 132 40.33 -21.69 -5.60
C GLY A 132 39.37 -22.85 -5.85
N GLY A 133 39.88 -24.06 -6.06
CA GLY A 133 39.11 -25.31 -6.04
C GLY A 133 39.22 -26.03 -4.68
N ALA A 134 38.75 -27.27 -4.64
CA ALA A 134 38.78 -28.11 -3.44
C ALA A 134 39.48 -29.45 -3.68
N PHE A 135 40.15 -29.94 -2.63
CA PHE A 135 40.74 -31.27 -2.59
C PHE A 135 39.78 -32.27 -1.95
N TYR A 136 39.64 -33.41 -2.60
CA TYR A 136 38.84 -34.54 -2.14
C TYR A 136 39.68 -35.81 -2.09
N LEU A 137 39.33 -36.70 -1.18
CA LEU A 137 39.90 -38.03 -1.07
C LEU A 137 38.78 -39.05 -1.27
N ALA A 138 38.96 -39.94 -2.24
CA ALA A 138 38.06 -41.06 -2.47
C ALA A 138 38.81 -42.37 -2.24
N SER A 139 38.54 -43.01 -1.11
CA SER A 139 39.12 -44.30 -0.74
C SER A 139 38.44 -45.47 -1.45
N GLU A 140 37.17 -45.29 -1.85
CA GLU A 140 36.33 -46.29 -2.50
C GLU A 140 35.50 -45.67 -3.64
N ALA A 141 34.97 -46.51 -4.54
CA ALA A 141 34.23 -46.04 -5.72
C ALA A 141 32.92 -45.31 -5.39
N ASP A 142 32.29 -45.63 -4.27
CA ASP A 142 31.03 -45.00 -3.84
C ASP A 142 31.26 -43.57 -3.31
N GLU A 143 32.42 -43.30 -2.71
CA GLU A 143 32.79 -41.95 -2.24
C GLU A 143 32.99 -40.97 -3.41
N LEU A 144 33.40 -41.48 -4.58
CA LEU A 144 33.50 -40.66 -5.79
C LEU A 144 32.15 -40.05 -6.16
N ALA A 145 31.05 -40.77 -6.02
CA ALA A 145 29.72 -40.27 -6.39
C ALA A 145 29.36 -39.03 -5.57
N ALA A 146 29.48 -39.12 -4.25
CA ALA A 146 29.21 -37.99 -3.34
C ALA A 146 30.16 -36.79 -3.58
N ILE A 147 31.43 -37.04 -3.91
CA ILE A 147 32.38 -35.97 -4.26
C ILE A 147 31.94 -35.22 -5.52
N TYR A 148 31.48 -35.94 -6.54
CA TYR A 148 31.03 -35.30 -7.77
C TYR A 148 29.68 -34.61 -7.63
N GLU A 149 28.78 -35.09 -6.76
CA GLU A 149 27.57 -34.36 -6.36
C GLU A 149 27.92 -33.03 -5.67
N ASP A 150 28.80 -33.03 -4.67
CA ASP A 150 29.25 -31.79 -4.00
C ASP A 150 29.95 -30.81 -4.95
N ILE A 151 30.68 -31.33 -5.96
CA ILE A 151 31.26 -30.48 -7.01
C ILE A 151 30.15 -29.87 -7.87
N ASN A 152 29.10 -30.62 -8.25
CA ASN A 152 27.98 -30.12 -9.04
C ASN A 152 27.16 -29.07 -8.30
N ASP A 153 26.86 -29.28 -7.02
CA ASP A 153 26.09 -28.33 -6.20
C ASP A 153 26.78 -26.95 -6.12
N LYS A 154 28.12 -26.94 -6.17
CA LYS A 154 28.91 -25.69 -6.21
C LYS A 154 28.93 -25.01 -7.58
N ILE A 155 28.36 -25.65 -8.59
CA ILE A 155 28.38 -25.21 -10.00
C ILE A 155 26.98 -24.85 -10.48
N ASP A 156 25.93 -25.46 -9.93
CA ASP A 156 24.56 -25.24 -10.40
C ASP A 156 24.00 -23.90 -9.91
N ILE A 157 23.89 -22.97 -10.86
CA ILE A 157 23.29 -21.64 -10.70
C ILE A 157 22.21 -21.40 -11.75
N THR A 158 21.75 -22.47 -12.41
CA THR A 158 20.88 -22.40 -13.60
C THR A 158 19.65 -23.28 -13.53
N THR A 159 19.64 -24.28 -12.65
CA THR A 159 18.42 -25.05 -12.37
C THR A 159 17.41 -24.14 -11.68
N ASP A 160 16.21 -24.15 -12.22
CA ASP A 160 15.03 -23.40 -11.80
C ASP A 160 13.86 -24.41 -11.89
N SER A 161 13.55 -25.01 -10.75
CA SER A 161 12.73 -26.22 -10.62
C SER A 161 11.24 -25.94 -10.79
N ASP A 162 10.75 -24.80 -10.33
CA ASP A 162 9.36 -24.35 -10.47
C ASP A 162 9.12 -23.34 -11.60
N ARG A 163 10.20 -22.84 -12.22
CA ARG A 163 10.20 -22.03 -13.45
C ARG A 163 9.63 -20.63 -13.26
N ASP A 164 9.82 -20.06 -12.09
CA ASP A 164 9.45 -18.68 -11.78
C ASP A 164 10.51 -17.67 -12.29
N GLY A 165 11.72 -18.13 -12.61
CA GLY A 165 12.85 -17.32 -13.07
C GLY A 165 13.95 -17.10 -12.02
N VAL A 166 13.80 -17.67 -10.82
CA VAL A 166 14.80 -17.67 -9.75
C VAL A 166 15.44 -19.06 -9.66
N PRO A 167 16.77 -19.19 -9.80
CA PRO A 167 17.40 -20.51 -9.68
C PRO A 167 17.38 -21.05 -8.24
N ASP A 168 17.15 -22.37 -8.09
CA ASP A 168 17.07 -23.13 -6.82
C ASP A 168 18.17 -22.78 -5.81
N TYR A 169 19.40 -22.58 -6.29
CA TYR A 169 20.53 -22.22 -5.44
C TYR A 169 20.29 -20.91 -4.69
N TYR A 170 19.73 -19.90 -5.37
CA TYR A 170 19.46 -18.59 -4.79
C TYR A 170 18.24 -18.62 -3.87
N GLU A 171 17.24 -19.42 -4.18
CA GLU A 171 16.09 -19.63 -3.30
C GLU A 171 16.49 -20.19 -1.93
N ASP A 172 17.45 -21.12 -1.91
CA ASP A 172 17.95 -21.73 -0.68
C ASP A 172 18.99 -20.85 0.08
N HIS A 173 19.69 -19.93 -0.60
CA HIS A 173 20.91 -19.29 -0.07
C HIS A 173 20.99 -17.76 -0.22
N MET A 174 19.94 -17.08 -0.68
CA MET A 174 19.98 -15.64 -0.89
C MET A 174 20.02 -14.86 0.42
N VAL A 175 20.99 -13.95 0.51
CA VAL A 175 21.17 -13.05 1.65
C VAL A 175 21.36 -11.63 1.13
N MET A 176 20.50 -10.72 1.57
CA MET A 176 20.53 -9.30 1.27
C MET A 176 21.76 -8.61 1.91
N PHE A 177 22.15 -7.43 1.41
CA PHE A 177 23.30 -6.67 1.94
C PHE A 177 23.15 -6.27 3.42
N ASN A 178 21.91 -6.15 3.91
CA ASN A 178 21.61 -5.88 5.32
C ASN A 178 21.70 -7.14 6.22
N GLY A 179 22.00 -8.32 5.65
CA GLY A 179 22.12 -9.59 6.35
C GLY A 179 20.82 -10.37 6.51
N MET A 180 19.71 -9.89 5.94
CA MET A 180 18.43 -10.60 5.90
C MET A 180 18.51 -11.77 4.90
N SER A 181 18.07 -12.96 5.31
CA SER A 181 17.96 -14.12 4.43
C SER A 181 16.56 -14.15 3.85
N LEU A 182 16.46 -14.19 2.53
CA LEU A 182 15.20 -14.44 1.82
C LEU A 182 15.12 -15.93 1.56
N LYS A 183 14.04 -16.57 1.99
CA LYS A 183 13.90 -18.02 1.87
C LYS A 183 12.66 -18.32 1.03
N MET A 184 12.91 -18.75 -0.19
CA MET A 184 11.90 -19.15 -1.17
C MET A 184 11.82 -20.68 -1.22
N ASP A 185 10.73 -21.24 -1.74
CA ASP A 185 10.54 -22.66 -1.96
C ASP A 185 10.68 -22.99 -3.44
N LYS A 186 11.85 -23.51 -3.82
CA LYS A 186 12.22 -23.96 -5.17
C LYS A 186 11.32 -24.93 -5.90
N ASN A 187 10.25 -25.42 -5.27
CA ASN A 187 9.26 -26.27 -5.92
C ASN A 187 7.88 -25.61 -6.01
N ASN A 188 7.80 -24.34 -5.66
CA ASN A 188 6.58 -23.57 -5.55
C ASN A 188 6.85 -22.14 -6.05
N PRO A 189 6.37 -21.79 -7.25
CA PRO A 189 6.72 -20.53 -7.91
C PRO A 189 6.11 -19.26 -7.26
N ASP A 190 5.47 -19.42 -6.09
CA ASP A 190 4.76 -18.41 -5.30
C ASP A 190 4.84 -18.87 -3.83
N SER A 191 5.95 -18.57 -3.19
CA SER A 191 6.40 -19.12 -1.91
C SER A 191 5.46 -18.82 -0.76
N ASP A 192 4.88 -17.62 -0.74
CA ASP A 192 3.99 -17.17 0.32
C ASP A 192 2.49 -17.34 -0.02
N ASN A 193 2.19 -17.68 -1.28
CA ASN A 193 0.85 -17.94 -1.82
C ASN A 193 -0.07 -16.71 -1.82
N ASP A 194 0.49 -15.50 -2.00
CA ASP A 194 -0.30 -14.26 -2.13
C ASP A 194 -0.83 -14.05 -3.57
N GLY A 195 -0.29 -14.81 -4.54
CA GLY A 195 -0.66 -14.76 -5.95
C GLY A 195 0.29 -13.97 -6.85
N LEU A 196 1.42 -13.49 -6.33
CA LEU A 196 2.53 -12.88 -7.05
C LEU A 196 3.72 -13.87 -7.06
N PRO A 197 4.22 -14.28 -8.24
CA PRO A 197 5.33 -15.24 -8.30
C PRO A 197 6.65 -14.67 -7.78
N ASP A 198 7.49 -15.47 -7.10
CA ASP A 198 8.74 -14.98 -6.48
C ASP A 198 9.68 -14.34 -7.52
N GLY A 199 9.74 -14.89 -8.73
CA GLY A 199 10.49 -14.31 -9.84
C GLY A 199 9.93 -12.98 -10.39
N GLU A 200 8.64 -12.69 -10.21
CA GLU A 200 8.07 -11.36 -10.49
C GLU A 200 8.40 -10.36 -9.39
N GLU A 201 8.47 -10.80 -8.13
CA GLU A 201 8.86 -9.98 -7.00
C GLU A 201 10.37 -9.65 -7.01
N ALA A 202 11.19 -10.62 -7.42
CA ALA A 202 12.64 -10.50 -7.54
C ALA A 202 13.06 -9.93 -8.90
N LEU A 203 12.76 -8.64 -9.15
CA LEU A 203 13.12 -7.98 -10.41
C LEU A 203 14.64 -7.80 -10.62
N ASP A 204 15.03 -7.84 -11.89
CA ASP A 204 16.37 -7.46 -12.37
C ASP A 204 17.54 -8.18 -11.67
N LEU A 205 17.37 -9.46 -11.28
CA LEU A 205 18.44 -10.26 -10.70
C LEU A 205 19.61 -10.38 -11.70
N ASN A 206 20.73 -9.76 -11.35
CA ASN A 206 21.98 -9.80 -12.07
C ASN A 206 23.03 -10.58 -11.27
N TYR A 207 23.59 -11.60 -11.92
CA TYR A 207 24.56 -12.49 -11.33
C TYR A 207 25.96 -12.12 -11.81
N ARG A 208 26.84 -11.71 -10.89
CA ARG A 208 28.24 -11.41 -11.20
C ARG A 208 29.18 -12.06 -10.22
N TYR A 209 30.30 -12.57 -10.68
CA TYR A 209 31.34 -13.05 -9.77
C TYR A 209 32.04 -11.87 -9.07
N ASN A 210 32.43 -12.07 -7.81
CA ASN A 210 33.35 -11.16 -7.14
C ASN A 210 34.76 -11.21 -7.78
N ALA A 211 35.65 -10.28 -7.42
CA ALA A 211 36.94 -10.10 -8.10
C ALA A 211 37.86 -11.35 -8.09
N ASP A 212 37.76 -12.20 -7.08
CA ASP A 212 38.50 -13.47 -6.98
C ASP A 212 37.71 -14.69 -7.50
N LYS A 213 36.50 -14.47 -8.02
CA LYS A 213 35.56 -15.46 -8.54
C LYS A 213 35.22 -16.58 -7.55
N THR A 214 35.35 -16.35 -6.25
CA THR A 214 34.98 -17.32 -5.21
C THR A 214 33.50 -17.26 -4.84
N LYS A 215 32.81 -16.17 -5.13
CA LYS A 215 31.39 -15.95 -4.81
C LYS A 215 30.65 -15.33 -5.98
N VAL A 216 29.40 -15.73 -6.16
CA VAL A 216 28.47 -14.95 -6.98
C VAL A 216 27.86 -13.86 -6.11
N ILE A 217 27.97 -12.63 -6.56
CA ILE A 217 27.24 -11.47 -6.06
C ILE A 217 25.99 -11.37 -6.90
N VAL A 218 24.84 -11.56 -6.27
CA VAL A 218 23.55 -11.23 -6.84
C VAL A 218 23.28 -9.76 -6.56
N THR A 219 22.90 -9.01 -7.58
CA THR A 219 22.37 -7.66 -7.42
C THR A 219 21.05 -7.59 -8.14
N GLY A 220 19.99 -7.15 -7.48
CA GLY A 220 18.69 -6.96 -8.09
C GLY A 220 17.88 -5.91 -7.33
N ARG A 221 16.64 -5.74 -7.76
CA ARG A 221 15.65 -4.89 -7.11
C ARG A 221 14.47 -5.77 -6.75
N PHE A 222 14.06 -5.75 -5.50
CA PHE A 222 12.81 -6.39 -5.09
C PHE A 222 11.65 -5.41 -5.22
N LEU A 223 10.51 -5.91 -5.70
CA LEU A 223 9.21 -5.25 -5.58
C LEU A 223 8.68 -5.40 -4.15
N SER A 224 8.66 -6.63 -3.65
CA SER A 224 8.19 -7.10 -2.33
C SER A 224 9.11 -8.21 -1.79
N ASP A 225 8.86 -8.71 -0.58
CA ASP A 225 9.52 -9.86 0.02
C ASP A 225 8.75 -11.17 -0.32
N PRO A 226 9.31 -12.06 -1.17
CA PRO A 226 8.61 -13.28 -1.63
C PRO A 226 8.26 -14.31 -0.56
N SER A 227 8.66 -14.05 0.68
CA SER A 227 8.36 -14.92 1.81
C SER A 227 7.27 -14.35 2.72
N MET A 228 6.68 -13.21 2.36
CA MET A 228 5.72 -12.46 3.16
C MET A 228 4.57 -11.95 2.29
N THR A 229 3.37 -12.48 2.54
CA THR A 229 2.15 -12.11 1.80
C THR A 229 1.75 -10.62 1.87
N ASP A 230 2.39 -9.86 2.73
CA ASP A 230 2.15 -8.45 3.07
C ASP A 230 3.49 -7.93 3.60
N THR A 231 4.28 -7.32 2.72
CA THR A 231 5.69 -7.05 2.94
C THR A 231 5.93 -5.92 3.94
N ASP A 232 5.08 -4.89 3.96
CA ASP A 232 5.20 -3.77 4.90
C ASP A 232 4.29 -3.87 6.13
N GLY A 233 3.35 -4.80 6.12
CA GLY A 233 2.56 -5.22 7.28
C GLY A 233 1.38 -4.31 7.60
N ASP A 234 0.85 -3.60 6.60
CA ASP A 234 -0.28 -2.68 6.75
C ASP A 234 -1.66 -3.37 6.71
N GLY A 235 -1.71 -4.60 6.18
CA GLY A 235 -2.92 -5.42 6.07
C GLY A 235 -3.48 -5.54 4.64
N VAL A 236 -2.84 -4.99 3.62
CA VAL A 236 -3.08 -5.26 2.20
C VAL A 236 -2.01 -6.25 1.71
N THR A 237 -2.37 -7.21 0.86
CA THR A 237 -1.38 -8.15 0.32
C THR A 237 -0.62 -7.52 -0.85
N ASP A 238 0.64 -7.88 -1.06
CA ASP A 238 1.50 -7.26 -2.08
C ASP A 238 0.88 -7.37 -3.48
N GLN A 239 0.28 -8.53 -3.81
CA GLN A 239 -0.47 -8.71 -5.05
C GLN A 239 -1.68 -7.78 -5.20
N ASP A 240 -2.40 -7.47 -4.11
CA ASP A 240 -3.56 -6.57 -4.15
C ASP A 240 -3.12 -5.11 -4.27
N GLU A 241 -2.03 -4.74 -3.62
CA GLU A 241 -1.43 -3.41 -3.77
C GLU A 241 -0.97 -3.17 -5.21
N ILE A 242 -0.24 -4.09 -5.82
CA ILE A 242 0.22 -3.92 -7.20
C ILE A 242 -0.94 -4.06 -8.20
N GLY A 243 -1.79 -5.06 -8.01
CA GLY A 243 -2.80 -5.48 -8.99
C GLY A 243 -4.13 -4.74 -8.92
N SER A 244 -4.53 -4.27 -7.74
CA SER A 244 -5.86 -3.71 -7.48
C SER A 244 -5.83 -2.23 -7.09
N TYR A 245 -4.92 -1.84 -6.20
CA TYR A 245 -4.93 -0.51 -5.58
C TYR A 245 -3.89 0.45 -6.16
N GLY A 246 -2.79 -0.07 -6.69
CA GLY A 246 -1.63 0.66 -7.21
C GLY A 246 -0.70 1.22 -6.13
N THR A 247 -0.88 0.84 -4.87
CA THR A 247 -0.09 1.29 -3.71
C THR A 247 1.27 0.59 -3.67
N SER A 248 2.11 0.94 -2.69
CA SER A 248 3.50 0.51 -2.64
C SER A 248 3.70 -0.62 -1.61
N PRO A 249 4.00 -1.86 -2.03
CA PRO A 249 4.12 -3.03 -1.14
C PRO A 249 5.29 -3.02 -0.14
N VAL A 250 6.05 -1.94 -0.11
CA VAL A 250 7.19 -1.76 0.80
C VAL A 250 7.03 -0.50 1.64
N LYS A 251 5.83 0.09 1.64
CA LYS A 251 5.47 1.30 2.36
C LYS A 251 4.01 1.21 2.79
N ALA A 252 3.84 0.95 4.09
CA ALA A 252 2.52 0.92 4.71
C ALA A 252 1.69 2.20 4.55
N ASP A 253 2.29 3.31 4.13
CA ASP A 253 1.65 4.62 3.90
C ASP A 253 2.28 5.18 2.60
N THR A 254 1.54 5.08 1.49
CA THR A 254 2.07 5.33 0.15
C THR A 254 2.35 6.81 -0.10
N ASP A 255 1.48 7.71 0.34
CA ASP A 255 1.61 9.15 0.14
C ASP A 255 2.30 9.90 1.29
N GLY A 256 2.43 9.25 2.44
CA GLY A 256 3.16 9.74 3.60
C GLY A 256 2.36 10.70 4.48
N ASP A 257 1.03 10.65 4.47
CA ASP A 257 0.18 11.54 5.25
C ASP A 257 0.01 11.09 6.71
N GLY A 258 0.32 9.83 7.03
CA GLY A 258 0.20 9.21 8.35
C GLY A 258 -0.99 8.26 8.55
N LEU A 259 -1.80 7.99 7.53
CA LEU A 259 -2.73 6.87 7.44
C LEU A 259 -2.06 5.74 6.66
N ASP A 260 -2.33 4.49 7.05
CA ASP A 260 -1.85 3.35 6.28
C ASP A 260 -2.78 3.04 5.10
N ASP A 261 -2.25 2.45 4.03
CA ASP A 261 -2.98 2.23 2.78
C ASP A 261 -4.23 1.36 3.05
N TYR A 262 -4.11 0.35 3.91
CA TYR A 262 -5.24 -0.45 4.40
C TYR A 262 -6.38 0.41 4.97
N LEU A 263 -6.07 1.34 5.87
CA LEU A 263 -7.06 2.22 6.51
C LEU A 263 -7.66 3.18 5.50
N GLU A 264 -6.87 3.72 4.59
CA GLU A 264 -7.35 4.61 3.53
C GLU A 264 -8.31 3.89 2.58
N ILE A 265 -7.91 2.72 2.07
CA ILE A 265 -8.73 1.85 1.22
C ILE A 265 -10.04 1.48 1.93
N THR A 266 -9.98 1.15 3.22
CA THR A 266 -11.15 0.75 4.02
C THR A 266 -12.08 1.93 4.32
N ASN A 267 -11.54 3.13 4.53
CA ASN A 267 -12.30 4.35 4.84
C ASN A 267 -12.64 5.22 3.63
N TRP A 268 -12.25 4.81 2.43
CA TRP A 268 -12.51 5.51 1.16
C TRP A 268 -11.72 6.81 0.99
N PHE A 269 -10.50 6.88 1.55
CA PHE A 269 -9.50 7.93 1.27
C PHE A 269 -8.66 7.55 0.04
N ASP A 270 -7.91 8.51 -0.51
CA ASP A 270 -7.08 8.31 -1.70
C ASP A 270 -5.61 8.13 -1.26
N PRO A 271 -5.03 6.92 -1.32
CA PRO A 271 -3.68 6.62 -0.81
C PRO A 271 -2.55 7.27 -1.62
N PHE A 272 -2.89 8.15 -2.57
CA PHE A 272 -1.95 8.93 -3.36
C PHE A 272 -2.12 10.45 -3.16
N GLU A 273 -3.08 10.89 -2.33
CA GLU A 273 -3.38 12.30 -2.08
C GLU A 273 -3.47 12.60 -0.58
N ALA A 274 -2.33 13.02 -0.01
CA ALA A 274 -2.19 13.33 1.42
C ALA A 274 -3.08 14.46 1.96
N ASP A 275 -3.76 15.21 1.09
CA ASP A 275 -4.64 16.36 1.39
C ASP A 275 -5.72 16.41 0.29
N ALA A 276 -6.79 15.65 0.48
CA ALA A 276 -7.78 15.34 -0.56
C ALA A 276 -8.70 16.52 -0.94
N ASP A 277 -8.71 17.62 -0.17
CA ASP A 277 -9.43 18.84 -0.50
C ASP A 277 -8.55 20.08 -0.72
N SER A 278 -7.24 19.93 -0.52
CA SER A 278 -6.21 20.93 -0.76
C SER A 278 -6.35 22.20 0.10
N ASP A 279 -6.83 22.06 1.34
CA ASP A 279 -6.91 23.15 2.31
C ASP A 279 -5.63 23.34 3.15
N GLY A 280 -4.69 22.40 3.03
CA GLY A 280 -3.41 22.39 3.75
C GLY A 280 -3.41 21.58 5.05
N ARG A 281 -4.46 20.80 5.33
CA ARG A 281 -4.55 19.82 6.40
C ARG A 281 -4.45 18.42 5.79
N LEU A 282 -3.76 17.52 6.48
CA LEU A 282 -3.62 16.14 6.00
C LEU A 282 -4.87 15.34 6.34
N ASP A 283 -5.22 14.37 5.49
CA ASP A 283 -6.35 13.47 5.71
C ASP A 283 -6.24 12.77 7.07
N SER A 284 -5.02 12.37 7.47
CA SER A 284 -4.71 11.79 8.78
C SER A 284 -5.06 12.70 9.96
N GLN A 285 -4.77 14.00 9.83
CA GLN A 285 -5.06 14.98 10.86
C GLN A 285 -6.57 15.12 11.01
N GLU A 286 -7.26 15.28 9.90
CA GLU A 286 -8.70 15.46 9.85
C GLU A 286 -9.46 14.24 10.35
N TYR A 287 -9.02 13.05 9.96
CA TYR A 287 -9.54 11.79 10.47
C TYR A 287 -9.42 11.69 11.98
N SER A 288 -8.26 12.07 12.55
CA SER A 288 -8.02 12.06 13.99
C SER A 288 -8.87 13.08 14.77
N GLU A 289 -9.15 14.23 14.14
CA GLU A 289 -9.96 15.32 14.70
C GLU A 289 -11.47 15.11 14.47
N GLY A 290 -11.84 14.15 13.60
CA GLY A 290 -13.21 13.85 13.23
C GLY A 290 -13.85 14.88 12.30
N THR A 291 -13.03 15.69 11.63
CA THR A 291 -13.41 16.54 10.48
C THR A 291 -13.43 15.69 9.20
N SER A 292 -13.77 16.29 8.07
CA SER A 292 -13.99 15.56 6.82
C SER A 292 -12.87 15.89 5.84
N PRO A 293 -12.00 14.93 5.44
CA PRO A 293 -10.91 15.11 4.46
C PRO A 293 -11.30 15.59 3.05
N PHE A 294 -12.60 15.83 2.84
CA PHE A 294 -13.17 16.18 1.53
C PHE A 294 -13.93 17.50 1.59
N GLU A 295 -13.84 18.23 2.70
CA GLU A 295 -14.57 19.47 2.94
C GLU A 295 -13.61 20.59 3.36
N TYR A 296 -13.19 21.38 2.36
CA TYR A 296 -12.26 22.50 2.53
C TYR A 296 -12.52 23.33 3.81
N ASP A 297 -11.65 23.18 4.80
CA ASP A 297 -11.67 23.94 6.03
C ASP A 297 -10.94 25.27 5.83
N LYS A 298 -11.73 26.35 5.73
CA LYS A 298 -11.16 27.70 5.61
C LYS A 298 -10.18 28.01 6.74
N SER A 299 -9.02 28.54 6.35
CA SER A 299 -8.04 29.04 7.30
C SER A 299 -8.58 30.26 8.07
N TRP A 300 -7.98 30.53 9.24
CA TRP A 300 -8.37 31.67 10.09
C TRP A 300 -8.22 33.02 9.37
N ASP A 301 -7.26 33.14 8.44
CA ASP A 301 -7.04 34.34 7.64
C ASP A 301 -8.13 34.55 6.57
N GLU A 302 -8.68 33.49 6.01
CA GLU A 302 -9.81 33.56 5.07
C GLU A 302 -11.10 33.99 5.78
N TYR A 303 -11.38 33.41 6.97
CA TYR A 303 -12.47 33.88 7.81
C TYR A 303 -12.30 35.36 8.21
N ARG A 304 -11.06 35.80 8.50
CA ARG A 304 -10.75 37.21 8.77
C ARG A 304 -11.02 38.12 7.58
N TYR A 305 -10.63 37.70 6.38
CA TYR A 305 -10.88 38.46 5.16
C TYR A 305 -12.38 38.58 4.87
N ASP A 306 -13.13 37.50 5.06
CA ASP A 306 -14.58 37.48 4.90
C ASP A 306 -15.28 38.38 5.91
N PHE A 307 -14.83 38.41 7.17
CA PHE A 307 -15.31 39.37 8.16
C PHE A 307 -15.04 40.83 7.76
N ILE A 308 -13.81 41.16 7.35
CA ILE A 308 -13.46 42.53 6.91
C ILE A 308 -14.26 42.92 5.67
N LYS A 309 -14.46 41.99 4.73
CA LYS A 309 -15.26 42.18 3.53
C LYS A 309 -16.71 42.51 3.89
N GLY A 310 -17.30 41.76 4.82
CA GLY A 310 -18.64 42.04 5.36
C GLY A 310 -18.73 43.39 6.08
N PHE A 311 -17.72 43.71 6.88
CA PHE A 311 -17.65 44.96 7.64
C PHE A 311 -17.55 46.21 6.75
N ILE A 312 -16.70 46.16 5.72
CA ILE A 312 -16.48 47.30 4.81
C ILE A 312 -17.61 47.42 3.79
N LYS A 313 -18.06 46.31 3.22
CA LYS A 313 -19.08 46.33 2.17
C LYS A 313 -20.49 46.44 2.72
N GLY A 314 -20.73 46.14 4.01
CA GLY A 314 -22.03 46.37 4.66
C GLY A 314 -23.20 45.93 3.78
N ASP A 315 -24.13 46.86 3.52
CA ASP A 315 -25.34 46.63 2.70
C ASP A 315 -25.12 46.35 1.22
N PHE A 316 -23.90 46.53 0.69
CA PHE A 316 -23.59 46.21 -0.70
C PHE A 316 -23.50 44.70 -0.96
N ILE A 317 -23.50 43.86 0.08
CA ILE A 317 -23.60 42.40 -0.05
C ILE A 317 -25.03 41.99 0.33
N ALA A 318 -25.88 41.78 -0.68
CA ALA A 318 -27.28 41.44 -0.48
C ALA A 318 -27.51 39.99 -0.01
N GLU A 319 -26.63 39.07 -0.43
CA GLU A 319 -26.72 37.63 -0.17
C GLU A 319 -25.36 37.13 0.35
N PRO A 320 -25.12 37.24 1.67
CA PRO A 320 -23.89 36.75 2.28
C PRO A 320 -23.88 35.22 2.29
N ASP A 321 -22.74 34.64 1.91
CA ASP A 321 -22.52 33.20 1.70
C ASP A 321 -21.90 32.49 2.91
N ASN A 322 -21.39 33.23 3.90
CA ASN A 322 -20.82 32.68 5.12
C ASN A 322 -20.97 33.59 6.35
N LEU A 323 -20.87 32.97 7.53
CA LEU A 323 -21.11 33.62 8.81
C LEU A 323 -20.17 34.80 9.08
N ALA A 324 -18.89 34.71 8.70
CA ALA A 324 -17.92 35.77 8.96
C ALA A 324 -18.33 37.06 8.22
N VAL A 325 -18.79 36.97 6.96
CA VAL A 325 -19.31 38.12 6.20
C VAL A 325 -20.50 38.76 6.94
N VAL A 326 -21.46 37.97 7.42
CA VAL A 326 -22.62 38.49 8.14
C VAL A 326 -22.24 39.16 9.44
N MET A 327 -21.31 38.56 10.17
CA MET A 327 -20.81 39.12 11.43
C MET A 327 -20.11 40.46 11.19
N GLY A 328 -19.38 40.60 10.08
CA GLY A 328 -18.85 41.88 9.62
C GLY A 328 -19.96 42.89 9.31
N GLN A 329 -20.98 42.51 8.55
CA GLN A 329 -22.11 43.39 8.21
C GLN A 329 -22.89 43.85 9.45
N ILE A 330 -23.14 42.95 10.40
CA ILE A 330 -23.80 43.28 11.68
C ILE A 330 -22.94 44.25 12.46
N ALA A 331 -21.64 43.97 12.62
CA ALA A 331 -20.72 44.86 13.31
C ALA A 331 -20.68 46.26 12.65
N SER A 332 -20.77 46.36 11.32
CA SER A 332 -20.82 47.65 10.62
C SER A 332 -22.03 48.52 10.98
N CYS A 333 -23.16 47.93 11.39
CA CYS A 333 -24.38 48.65 11.79
C CYS A 333 -24.27 49.34 13.17
N PHE A 334 -23.32 48.90 14.01
CA PHE A 334 -23.22 49.36 15.40
C PHE A 334 -22.10 50.38 15.63
N ILE A 335 -21.31 50.68 14.60
CA ILE A 335 -20.06 51.44 14.71
C ILE A 335 -20.14 52.67 13.79
N PRO A 336 -20.44 53.88 14.31
CA PRO A 336 -20.25 55.08 13.52
C PRO A 336 -18.75 55.29 13.24
N PHE A 337 -18.39 55.76 12.04
CA PHE A 337 -17.02 56.03 11.56
C PHE A 337 -16.12 56.93 12.46
N SER A 338 -16.65 57.40 13.59
CA SER A 338 -16.02 58.33 14.54
C SER A 338 -14.99 57.69 15.50
N ASP A 339 -15.00 56.37 15.71
CA ASP A 339 -14.09 55.66 16.65
C ASP A 339 -12.87 55.00 15.98
N ALA A 340 -12.56 55.43 14.75
CA ALA A 340 -11.47 54.87 13.96
C ALA A 340 -10.07 54.98 14.60
N ARG A 341 -9.83 55.87 15.57
CA ARG A 341 -8.50 56.07 16.18
C ARG A 341 -8.05 54.93 17.11
N ASP A 342 -8.96 54.38 17.90
CA ASP A 342 -8.64 53.30 18.86
C ASP A 342 -8.59 51.94 18.15
N VAL A 343 -9.45 51.76 17.15
CA VAL A 343 -9.37 50.66 16.19
C VAL A 343 -8.04 50.68 15.45
N VAL A 344 -7.61 51.83 14.91
CA VAL A 344 -6.31 51.99 14.23
C VAL A 344 -5.14 51.80 15.20
N GLY A 345 -5.25 52.24 16.46
CA GLY A 345 -4.22 52.05 17.50
C GLY A 345 -3.97 50.58 17.83
N ASN A 346 -5.04 49.79 18.01
CA ASN A 346 -4.96 48.37 18.31
C ASN A 346 -4.53 47.52 17.10
N ILE A 347 -4.98 47.90 15.90
CA ILE A 347 -4.51 47.31 14.63
C ILE A 347 -3.00 47.50 14.45
N LYS A 348 -2.46 48.65 14.84
CA LYS A 348 -1.01 48.96 14.70
C LYS A 348 -0.15 48.19 15.71
N ASN A 349 -0.74 47.73 16.82
CA ASN A 349 -0.07 46.97 17.87
C ASN A 349 -0.31 45.44 17.77
N GLY A 350 -1.06 44.98 16.76
CA GLY A 350 -1.34 43.55 16.55
C GLY A 350 -2.44 42.96 17.44
N ASP A 351 -3.16 43.77 18.21
CA ASP A 351 -4.20 43.32 19.14
C ASP A 351 -5.60 43.48 18.52
N TYR A 352 -5.96 42.52 17.66
CA TYR A 352 -7.18 42.58 16.85
C TYR A 352 -8.45 42.22 17.63
N ILE A 353 -8.34 41.51 18.76
CA ILE A 353 -9.46 41.27 19.69
C ILE A 353 -9.81 42.58 20.40
N MET A 354 -8.81 43.35 20.88
CA MET A 354 -9.07 44.67 21.44
C MET A 354 -9.41 45.72 20.37
N ALA A 355 -8.99 45.54 19.11
CA ALA A 355 -9.50 46.35 18.01
C ALA A 355 -11.01 46.12 17.78
N GLY A 356 -11.46 44.86 17.84
CA GLY A 356 -12.88 44.49 17.78
C GLY A 356 -13.68 45.01 18.98
N ILE A 357 -13.14 44.90 20.20
CA ILE A 357 -13.78 45.42 21.42
C ILE A 357 -13.80 46.95 21.44
N SER A 358 -12.74 47.61 20.99
CA SER A 358 -12.68 49.08 20.90
C SER A 358 -13.58 49.62 19.79
N ALA A 359 -13.87 48.81 18.77
CA ALA A 359 -14.87 49.14 17.78
C ALA A 359 -16.30 49.12 18.37
N LEU A 360 -16.56 48.40 19.48
CA LEU A 360 -17.86 48.33 20.16
C LEU A 360 -18.21 49.59 20.98
N GLY A 361 -17.58 50.75 20.74
CA GLY A 361 -17.89 52.02 21.40
C GLY A 361 -19.33 52.48 21.16
N LEU A 362 -20.27 52.07 22.01
CA LEU A 362 -21.71 52.16 21.71
C LEU A 362 -22.45 53.33 22.40
N ILE A 363 -23.10 54.15 21.56
CA ILE A 363 -24.48 54.64 21.76
C ILE A 363 -25.29 54.17 20.56
N PRO A 364 -26.33 53.32 20.72
CA PRO A 364 -27.17 52.90 19.60
C PRO A 364 -28.07 54.03 19.10
N LEU A 365 -28.20 54.19 17.78
CA LEU A 365 -29.32 54.91 17.17
C LEU A 365 -30.48 53.92 17.00
N ALA A 366 -31.66 54.27 17.50
CA ALA A 366 -32.81 53.35 17.61
C ALA A 366 -33.29 52.72 16.27
N GLY A 367 -32.83 53.22 15.12
CA GLY A 367 -33.08 52.63 13.80
C GLY A 367 -32.15 51.48 13.44
N ASP A 368 -30.85 51.61 13.72
CA ASP A 368 -29.80 50.70 13.22
C ASP A 368 -29.85 49.32 13.91
N ALA A 369 -30.35 49.28 15.15
CA ALA A 369 -30.64 48.02 15.86
C ALA A 369 -31.72 47.17 15.16
N THR A 370 -32.67 47.81 14.48
CA THR A 370 -33.74 47.12 13.73
C THR A 370 -33.19 46.51 12.44
N GLU A 371 -32.22 47.18 11.81
CA GLU A 371 -31.57 46.73 10.58
C GLU A 371 -30.63 45.54 10.83
N ALA A 372 -29.87 45.56 11.93
CA ALA A 372 -29.06 44.41 12.37
C ALA A 372 -29.92 43.16 12.63
N VAL A 373 -31.07 43.34 13.28
CA VAL A 373 -32.06 42.27 13.53
C VAL A 373 -32.62 41.71 12.22
N ALA A 374 -32.93 42.57 11.25
CA ALA A 374 -33.43 42.14 9.94
C ALA A 374 -32.37 41.35 9.15
N LYS A 375 -31.09 41.73 9.22
CA LYS A 375 -29.98 41.02 8.57
C LYS A 375 -29.72 39.65 9.20
N ALA A 376 -29.64 39.60 10.53
CA ALA A 376 -29.51 38.34 11.27
C ALA A 376 -30.69 37.39 10.96
N GLY A 377 -31.91 37.92 10.91
CA GLY A 377 -33.10 37.17 10.52
C GLY A 377 -33.03 36.63 9.10
N LYS A 378 -32.66 37.46 8.11
CA LYS A 378 -32.51 37.01 6.71
C LYS A 378 -31.42 35.96 6.54
N PHE A 379 -30.28 36.11 7.20
CA PHE A 379 -29.21 35.11 7.13
C PHE A 379 -29.64 33.79 7.77
N ALA A 380 -30.27 33.83 8.94
CA ALA A 380 -30.78 32.64 9.60
C ALA A 380 -31.89 31.96 8.78
N LEU A 381 -32.73 32.72 8.07
CA LEU A 381 -33.72 32.19 7.14
C LEU A 381 -33.10 31.56 5.88
N GLY A 382 -32.03 32.16 5.34
CA GLY A 382 -31.34 31.67 4.15
C GLY A 382 -30.37 30.52 4.40
N ASN A 383 -29.96 30.33 5.66
CA ASN A 383 -29.04 29.26 6.09
C ASN A 383 -29.73 28.38 7.14
N ILE A 384 -31.05 28.25 7.06
CA ILE A 384 -31.86 27.55 8.06
C ILE A 384 -31.45 26.06 8.17
N ASP A 385 -30.95 25.51 7.06
CA ASP A 385 -30.45 24.13 6.94
C ASP A 385 -29.03 23.95 7.55
N ASP A 386 -28.36 25.03 8.01
CA ASP A 386 -26.99 25.03 8.58
C ASP A 386 -27.00 25.56 10.03
N LEU A 387 -27.49 24.73 10.93
CA LEU A 387 -27.71 25.08 12.32
C LEU A 387 -26.44 25.51 13.09
N PRO A 388 -25.22 24.96 12.89
CA PRO A 388 -24.01 25.47 13.52
C PRO A 388 -23.77 26.95 13.24
N LYS A 389 -24.00 27.40 11.99
CA LYS A 389 -23.88 28.83 11.65
C LYS A 389 -24.93 29.68 12.36
N ILE A 390 -26.16 29.19 12.49
CA ILE A 390 -27.24 29.88 13.21
C ILE A 390 -26.93 29.96 14.72
N VAL A 391 -26.37 28.89 15.30
CA VAL A 391 -25.99 28.83 16.71
C VAL A 391 -24.84 29.80 17.00
N ALA A 392 -23.78 29.78 16.21
CA ALA A 392 -22.65 30.70 16.38
C ALA A 392 -23.07 32.18 16.22
N LEU A 393 -24.01 32.46 15.30
CA LEU A 393 -24.63 33.79 15.20
C LEU A 393 -25.41 34.15 16.46
N GLY A 394 -26.23 33.23 16.97
CA GLY A 394 -27.01 33.41 18.19
C GLY A 394 -26.15 33.68 19.42
N GLU A 395 -25.10 32.90 19.64
CA GLU A 395 -24.15 33.08 20.76
C GLU A 395 -23.46 34.44 20.71
N PHE A 396 -23.06 34.88 19.51
CA PHE A 396 -22.46 36.20 19.33
C PHE A 396 -23.44 37.33 19.62
N LEU A 397 -24.68 37.22 19.13
CA LEU A 397 -25.73 38.20 19.39
C LEU A 397 -26.11 38.24 20.87
N GLU A 398 -26.23 37.10 21.55
CA GLU A 398 -26.49 37.05 22.99
C GLU A 398 -25.37 37.71 23.80
N LYS A 399 -24.12 37.40 23.47
CA LYS A 399 -22.94 37.90 24.19
C LYS A 399 -22.72 39.40 24.01
N ASN A 400 -22.92 39.91 22.79
CA ASN A 400 -22.56 41.29 22.44
C ASN A 400 -23.76 42.22 22.31
N PHE A 401 -24.96 41.68 22.01
CA PHE A 401 -26.18 42.43 21.71
C PHE A 401 -27.44 41.79 22.33
N PRO A 402 -27.48 41.58 23.67
CA PRO A 402 -28.53 40.78 24.33
C PRO A 402 -29.96 41.30 24.13
N ASP A 403 -30.13 42.61 23.91
CA ASP A 403 -31.45 43.19 23.63
C ASP A 403 -31.92 42.99 22.17
N ALA A 404 -31.01 42.71 21.23
CA ALA A 404 -31.34 42.37 19.85
C ALA A 404 -31.93 40.94 19.74
N MET A 405 -31.48 40.01 20.58
CA MET A 405 -32.03 38.65 20.64
C MET A 405 -33.52 38.61 21.02
N LYS A 406 -33.96 39.51 21.90
CA LYS A 406 -35.38 39.65 22.28
C LYS A 406 -36.28 40.17 21.15
N LEU A 407 -35.68 40.79 20.12
CA LEU A 407 -36.39 41.31 18.94
C LEU A 407 -36.47 40.25 17.83
N LEU A 408 -35.44 39.42 17.66
CA LEU A 408 -35.43 38.26 16.75
C LEU A 408 -36.54 37.25 17.09
N GLY A 409 -36.69 36.92 18.38
CA GLY A 409 -37.73 36.02 18.86
C GLY A 409 -39.17 36.58 18.82
N LYS A 410 -39.36 37.79 18.25
CA LYS A 410 -40.68 38.38 17.96
C LYS A 410 -40.98 38.48 16.47
N ASN A 411 -40.07 38.04 15.61
CA ASN A 411 -40.25 38.10 14.17
C ASN A 411 -41.04 36.86 13.71
N ASP A 412 -42.26 37.09 13.20
CA ASP A 412 -43.18 36.02 12.79
C ASP A 412 -42.60 35.14 11.68
N ASP A 413 -41.82 35.69 10.75
CA ASP A 413 -41.18 34.93 9.66
C ASP A 413 -40.07 34.02 10.20
N PHE A 414 -39.28 34.53 11.16
CA PHE A 414 -38.23 33.75 11.84
C PHE A 414 -38.84 32.62 12.68
N ILE A 415 -39.87 32.92 13.48
CA ILE A 415 -40.59 31.92 14.29
C ILE A 415 -41.28 30.90 13.39
N HIS A 416 -41.90 31.32 12.29
CA HIS A 416 -42.55 30.43 11.33
C HIS A 416 -41.53 29.53 10.61
N ALA A 417 -40.37 30.04 10.22
CA ALA A 417 -39.32 29.24 9.60
C ALA A 417 -38.69 28.26 10.60
N VAL A 418 -38.39 28.71 11.83
CA VAL A 418 -37.91 27.86 12.94
C VAL A 418 -38.91 26.74 13.28
N ASN A 419 -40.21 27.02 13.25
CA ASN A 419 -41.26 26.02 13.49
C ASN A 419 -41.47 25.05 12.32
N ASN A 420 -40.92 25.35 11.13
CA ASN A 420 -41.00 24.50 9.94
C ASN A 420 -39.69 23.76 9.65
N ILE A 421 -38.66 23.89 10.50
CA ILE A 421 -37.48 23.02 10.47
C ILE A 421 -37.95 21.60 10.82
N THR A 422 -37.97 20.73 9.83
CA THR A 422 -38.33 19.32 9.97
C THR A 422 -37.15 18.52 10.53
N ASP A 423 -37.40 17.26 10.91
CA ASP A 423 -36.44 16.27 11.42
C ASP A 423 -35.22 15.97 10.48
N GLU A 424 -34.96 16.79 9.48
CA GLU A 424 -34.15 16.52 8.29
C GLU A 424 -32.74 17.15 8.31
N ASP A 425 -32.42 18.01 9.29
CA ASP A 425 -31.15 18.73 9.34
C ASP A 425 -30.11 18.08 10.27
N THR A 426 -28.93 17.84 9.71
CA THR A 426 -27.88 16.99 10.28
C THR A 426 -26.84 17.84 11.02
N ILE A 427 -26.74 17.68 12.34
CA ILE A 427 -25.71 18.35 13.15
C ILE A 427 -25.21 17.38 14.22
N ARG A 428 -23.88 17.31 14.38
CA ARG A 428 -23.24 16.73 15.55
C ARG A 428 -23.12 17.81 16.64
N LEU A 429 -24.03 17.83 17.60
CA LEU A 429 -23.92 18.66 18.81
C LEU A 429 -23.59 17.78 20.02
N THR A 430 -22.66 18.20 20.87
CA THR A 430 -22.46 17.54 22.17
C THR A 430 -23.69 17.75 23.06
N ARG A 431 -23.91 16.85 24.03
CA ARG A 431 -25.01 16.98 25.02
C ARG A 431 -25.00 18.32 25.78
N THR A 432 -23.84 18.98 25.87
CA THR A 432 -23.68 20.27 26.56
C THR A 432 -24.10 21.43 25.66
N GLU A 433 -23.74 21.39 24.38
CA GLU A 433 -24.13 22.40 23.38
C GLU A 433 -25.62 22.35 23.11
N ALA A 434 -26.18 21.16 22.93
CA ALA A 434 -27.62 20.93 22.81
C ALA A 434 -28.43 21.60 23.95
N LYS A 435 -28.00 21.42 25.20
CA LYS A 435 -28.67 22.02 26.37
C LYS A 435 -28.57 23.54 26.41
N ARG A 436 -27.44 24.10 25.97
CA ARG A 436 -27.24 25.56 25.88
C ARG A 436 -28.11 26.16 24.79
N ILE A 437 -28.15 25.53 23.63
CA ILE A 437 -28.95 25.92 22.46
C ILE A 437 -30.43 25.92 22.82
N THR A 438 -30.96 24.84 23.40
CA THR A 438 -32.37 24.78 23.83
C THR A 438 -32.68 25.90 24.82
N LYS A 439 -31.78 26.19 25.76
CA LYS A 439 -31.97 27.28 26.74
C LYS A 439 -32.02 28.66 26.07
N MET A 440 -31.08 28.95 25.18
CA MET A 440 -30.98 30.24 24.47
C MET A 440 -32.24 30.54 23.64
N PHE A 441 -32.73 29.57 22.86
CA PHE A 441 -33.95 29.74 22.05
C PHE A 441 -35.21 29.87 22.91
N THR A 442 -35.28 29.16 24.03
CA THR A 442 -36.40 29.28 24.98
C THR A 442 -36.42 30.67 25.63
N GLU A 443 -35.25 31.21 26.00
CA GLU A 443 -35.12 32.56 26.56
C GLU A 443 -35.41 33.67 25.52
N ALA A 444 -35.22 33.37 24.23
CA ALA A 444 -35.64 34.22 23.12
C ALA A 444 -37.15 34.15 22.80
N GLY A 445 -37.92 33.23 23.42
CA GLY A 445 -39.37 33.12 23.23
C GLY A 445 -39.83 32.03 22.25
N VAL A 446 -38.93 31.15 21.80
CA VAL A 446 -39.28 29.96 21.02
C VAL A 446 -39.82 28.87 21.96
N PRO A 447 -40.92 28.17 21.62
CA PRO A 447 -41.46 27.08 22.46
C PRO A 447 -40.44 25.96 22.70
N GLU A 448 -40.33 25.47 23.94
CA GLU A 448 -39.33 24.46 24.35
C GLU A 448 -39.40 23.17 23.52
N ASP A 449 -40.61 22.75 23.14
CA ASP A 449 -40.82 21.55 22.32
C ASP A 449 -40.22 21.71 20.91
N THR A 450 -40.31 22.91 20.31
CA THR A 450 -39.66 23.24 19.03
C THR A 450 -38.14 23.29 19.18
N ALA A 451 -37.64 23.89 20.26
CA ALA A 451 -36.20 24.01 20.52
C ALA A 451 -35.51 22.65 20.81
N ARG A 452 -36.29 21.61 21.14
CA ARG A 452 -35.81 20.23 21.33
C ARG A 452 -35.80 19.40 20.04
N VAL A 453 -36.69 19.69 19.08
CA VAL A 453 -36.74 19.00 17.78
C VAL A 453 -35.49 19.31 16.94
N MET A 454 -34.95 20.52 17.06
CA MET A 454 -33.68 20.96 16.43
C MET A 454 -32.43 20.19 16.90
N VAL A 455 -32.56 19.28 17.85
CA VAL A 455 -31.45 18.50 18.42
C VAL A 455 -31.80 17.01 18.35
N LYS A 456 -31.55 16.38 17.20
CA LYS A 456 -31.55 14.90 17.07
C LYS A 456 -30.16 14.40 16.69
N ILE A 457 -29.64 13.50 17.52
CA ILE A 457 -28.36 12.82 17.33
C ILE A 457 -28.56 11.71 16.30
N PHE A 458 -27.87 11.76 15.15
CA PHE A 458 -27.80 10.64 14.19
C PHE A 458 -26.36 10.15 13.99
N GLU A 459 -26.24 8.83 13.86
CA GLU A 459 -25.01 8.04 13.92
C GLU A 459 -24.32 7.95 12.55
N ALA A 460 -22.98 7.86 12.55
CA ALA A 460 -22.18 7.66 11.33
C ALA A 460 -22.64 6.40 10.54
N PRO A 461 -22.46 6.35 9.21
CA PRO A 461 -22.69 5.11 8.47
C PRO A 461 -21.83 4.00 9.06
N ASP A 462 -22.49 3.00 9.64
CA ASP A 462 -21.86 1.92 10.37
C ASP A 462 -22.57 0.62 9.99
N SER A 463 -21.84 -0.27 9.33
CA SER A 463 -22.36 -1.54 8.84
C SER A 463 -22.84 -2.46 9.97
N LYS A 464 -22.29 -2.35 11.19
CA LYS A 464 -22.74 -3.10 12.37
C LYS A 464 -24.08 -2.56 12.88
N ILE A 465 -24.26 -1.23 12.89
CA ILE A 465 -25.53 -0.61 13.26
C ILE A 465 -26.61 -0.92 12.22
N LEU A 466 -26.28 -0.79 10.93
CA LEU A 466 -27.17 -1.16 9.83
C LEU A 466 -27.60 -2.63 9.94
N ALA A 467 -26.66 -3.56 10.14
CA ALA A 467 -26.96 -4.99 10.30
C ALA A 467 -27.95 -5.24 11.45
N LYS A 468 -27.76 -4.55 12.59
CA LYS A 468 -28.65 -4.64 13.75
C LYS A 468 -30.05 -4.11 13.43
N ASN A 469 -30.16 -3.00 12.72
CA ASN A 469 -31.43 -2.39 12.33
C ASN A 469 -32.19 -3.27 11.33
N MET A 470 -31.48 -3.88 10.37
CA MET A 470 -32.05 -4.85 9.42
C MET A 470 -32.66 -6.06 10.15
N ILE A 471 -31.91 -6.67 11.07
CA ILE A 471 -32.39 -7.80 11.87
C ILE A 471 -33.59 -7.41 12.74
N ALA A 472 -33.53 -6.24 13.39
CA ALA A 472 -34.63 -5.72 14.20
C ALA A 472 -35.91 -5.46 13.39
N SER A 473 -35.77 -5.15 12.10
CA SER A 473 -36.87 -4.93 11.16
C SER A 473 -37.40 -6.21 10.53
N GLY A 474 -36.86 -7.37 10.93
CA GLY A 474 -37.28 -8.70 10.48
C GLY A 474 -36.56 -9.21 9.23
N ILE A 475 -35.49 -8.54 8.77
CA ILE A 475 -34.64 -9.05 7.69
C ILE A 475 -33.75 -10.15 8.26
N VAL A 476 -33.91 -11.37 7.76
CA VAL A 476 -33.14 -12.53 8.21
C VAL A 476 -31.74 -12.49 7.58
N LYS A 477 -30.70 -12.56 8.42
CA LYS A 477 -29.32 -12.70 7.95
C LYS A 477 -29.16 -14.07 7.25
N PRO A 478 -28.68 -14.13 6.00
CA PRO A 478 -28.49 -15.38 5.28
C PRO A 478 -27.49 -16.34 5.95
N ASP A 479 -27.66 -17.64 5.70
CA ASP A 479 -26.79 -18.72 6.19
C ASP A 479 -25.55 -18.91 5.29
N TYR A 480 -24.83 -17.81 5.06
CA TYR A 480 -23.53 -17.78 4.37
C TYR A 480 -22.72 -16.56 4.83
N PRO A 481 -21.38 -16.54 4.64
CA PRO A 481 -20.55 -15.39 4.97
C PRO A 481 -21.03 -14.12 4.26
N CYS A 482 -21.56 -13.17 5.03
CA CYS A 482 -22.14 -11.94 4.49
C CYS A 482 -21.95 -10.75 5.43
N ALA A 483 -21.89 -9.56 4.83
CA ALA A 483 -21.83 -8.27 5.48
C ALA A 483 -23.06 -7.44 5.13
N ALA A 484 -23.43 -6.49 6.01
CA ALA A 484 -24.46 -5.51 5.69
C ALA A 484 -23.87 -4.44 4.78
N HIS A 485 -24.55 -4.19 3.68
CA HIS A 485 -24.18 -3.23 2.66
C HIS A 485 -25.20 -2.10 2.62
N HIS A 486 -24.71 -0.86 2.59
CA HIS A 486 -25.52 0.32 2.35
C HIS A 486 -25.80 0.46 0.86
N ILE A 487 -27.06 0.34 0.45
CA ILE A 487 -27.49 0.50 -0.95
C ILE A 487 -27.12 1.89 -1.47
N VAL A 488 -27.43 2.91 -0.66
CA VAL A 488 -26.89 4.25 -0.86
C VAL A 488 -25.63 4.38 -0.01
N ALA A 489 -24.49 4.46 -0.67
CA ALA A 489 -23.19 4.57 0.00
C ALA A 489 -23.11 5.83 0.87
N GLY A 490 -22.52 5.70 2.06
CA GLY A 490 -22.38 6.79 3.04
C GLY A 490 -21.36 7.86 2.65
N CYS A 491 -20.23 7.46 2.04
CA CYS A 491 -19.06 8.33 1.86
C CYS A 491 -18.69 8.60 0.38
N SER A 492 -19.05 7.72 -0.57
CA SER A 492 -18.69 7.89 -2.00
C SER A 492 -19.22 9.19 -2.62
N LYS A 493 -18.37 9.96 -3.32
CA LYS A 493 -18.77 11.16 -4.08
C LYS A 493 -19.89 10.85 -5.10
N GLY A 494 -19.84 9.67 -5.72
CA GLY A 494 -20.82 9.21 -6.71
C GLY A 494 -22.24 9.03 -6.16
N ALA A 495 -22.43 8.78 -4.85
CA ALA A 495 -23.76 8.57 -4.25
C ALA A 495 -24.38 9.85 -3.65
N LYS A 496 -23.80 11.04 -3.91
CA LYS A 496 -24.22 12.33 -3.32
C LYS A 496 -25.71 12.63 -3.54
N GLU A 497 -26.24 12.36 -4.74
CA GLU A 497 -27.63 12.65 -5.09
C GLU A 497 -28.62 11.70 -4.40
N ALA A 498 -28.34 10.39 -4.40
CA ALA A 498 -29.12 9.40 -3.67
C ALA A 498 -29.09 9.67 -2.16
N ARG A 499 -27.94 10.04 -1.58
CA ARG A 499 -27.84 10.45 -0.18
C ARG A 499 -28.72 11.67 0.11
N ALA A 500 -28.70 12.68 -0.76
CA ALA A 500 -29.57 13.83 -0.63
C ALA A 500 -31.06 13.45 -0.67
N LYS A 501 -31.44 12.43 -1.47
CA LYS A 501 -32.81 11.88 -1.50
C LYS A 501 -33.19 11.15 -0.21
N LEU A 502 -32.30 10.33 0.36
CA LEU A 502 -32.56 9.69 1.65
C LEU A 502 -32.74 10.72 2.77
N ARG A 503 -31.87 11.74 2.80
CA ARG A 503 -31.96 12.87 3.72
C ARG A 503 -33.31 13.59 3.57
N LYS A 504 -33.67 13.96 2.34
CA LYS A 504 -34.94 14.62 2.00
C LYS A 504 -36.20 13.84 2.44
N PHE A 505 -36.10 12.54 2.65
CA PHE A 505 -37.23 11.71 3.07
C PHE A 505 -37.10 11.20 4.51
N GLY A 506 -36.11 11.68 5.27
CA GLY A 506 -35.85 11.25 6.64
C GLY A 506 -35.60 9.75 6.75
N ILE A 507 -34.87 9.17 5.80
CA ILE A 507 -34.41 7.77 5.82
C ILE A 507 -32.96 7.81 6.32
N SER A 508 -32.70 7.24 7.50
CA SER A 508 -31.35 7.18 8.06
C SER A 508 -30.41 6.42 7.13
N ILE A 509 -29.13 6.80 7.10
CA ILE A 509 -28.13 6.03 6.36
C ILE A 509 -28.04 4.59 6.87
N ASN A 510 -28.22 4.38 8.19
CA ASN A 510 -28.27 3.06 8.84
C ASN A 510 -29.70 2.47 8.91
N ASP A 511 -30.68 3.04 8.20
CA ASP A 511 -32.04 2.50 8.15
C ASP A 511 -32.05 1.12 7.49
N ALA A 512 -32.85 0.20 8.02
CA ALA A 512 -32.98 -1.15 7.47
C ALA A 512 -33.38 -1.15 5.99
N ALA A 513 -34.16 -0.15 5.53
CA ALA A 513 -34.55 -0.03 4.13
C ALA A 513 -33.36 0.27 3.21
N ASN A 514 -32.30 0.92 3.71
CA ASN A 514 -31.07 1.21 2.97
C ASN A 514 -30.06 0.05 3.04
N GLY A 515 -30.42 -1.08 3.64
CA GLY A 515 -29.50 -2.18 3.89
C GLY A 515 -29.82 -3.45 3.09
N VAL A 516 -28.77 -4.17 2.69
CA VAL A 516 -28.87 -5.53 2.14
C VAL A 516 -27.70 -6.38 2.63
N PHE A 517 -27.94 -7.66 2.96
CA PHE A 517 -26.87 -8.58 3.34
C PHE A 517 -26.30 -9.22 2.08
N LEU A 518 -25.01 -9.01 1.81
CA LEU A 518 -24.37 -9.50 0.59
C LEU A 518 -23.17 -10.39 0.91
N PRO A 519 -22.90 -11.41 0.07
CA PRO A 519 -21.83 -12.36 0.28
C PRO A 519 -20.46 -11.67 0.23
N THR A 520 -19.61 -12.00 1.22
CA THR A 520 -18.20 -11.56 1.28
C THR A 520 -17.25 -12.57 0.66
N VAL A 521 -17.76 -13.71 0.19
CA VAL A 521 -17.01 -14.75 -0.53
C VAL A 521 -17.72 -15.06 -1.85
N ARG A 522 -16.98 -15.29 -2.93
CA ARG A 522 -17.57 -15.58 -4.25
C ARG A 522 -18.29 -16.94 -4.26
N ASN A 523 -19.29 -17.09 -5.13
CA ASN A 523 -20.00 -18.35 -5.42
C ASN A 523 -20.76 -19.01 -4.26
N VAL A 524 -21.06 -18.28 -3.18
CA VAL A 524 -21.85 -18.78 -2.05
C VAL A 524 -23.36 -18.50 -2.15
N SER A 525 -23.77 -17.66 -3.13
CA SER A 525 -25.14 -17.21 -3.34
C SER A 525 -25.30 -16.65 -4.76
N GLU A 526 -26.54 -16.53 -5.25
CA GLU A 526 -26.89 -15.77 -6.46
C GLU A 526 -26.83 -14.25 -6.22
N ALA A 527 -26.67 -13.80 -4.98
CA ALA A 527 -26.53 -12.40 -4.63
C ALA A 527 -25.23 -11.79 -5.18
N ALA A 528 -25.27 -10.49 -5.47
CA ALA A 528 -24.13 -9.73 -5.94
C ALA A 528 -22.98 -9.77 -4.91
N TYR A 529 -21.75 -9.94 -5.39
CA TYR A 529 -20.56 -10.02 -4.55
C TYR A 529 -20.24 -8.66 -3.94
N HIS A 530 -20.17 -8.60 -2.60
CA HIS A 530 -20.14 -7.35 -1.85
C HIS A 530 -19.00 -6.39 -2.29
N PRO A 531 -17.73 -6.83 -2.38
CA PRO A 531 -16.63 -5.95 -2.81
C PRO A 531 -16.77 -5.39 -4.23
N SER A 532 -17.46 -6.09 -5.13
CA SER A 532 -17.55 -5.68 -6.55
C SER A 532 -18.54 -4.55 -6.84
N LEU A 533 -19.34 -4.13 -5.85
CA LEU A 533 -20.43 -3.17 -6.05
C LEU A 533 -20.01 -1.71 -5.91
N HIS A 534 -18.78 -1.46 -5.47
CA HIS A 534 -18.29 -0.12 -5.21
C HIS A 534 -17.73 0.55 -6.48
N THR A 535 -18.59 0.69 -7.50
CA THR A 535 -18.24 1.27 -8.79
C THR A 535 -19.07 2.51 -9.11
N ASN A 536 -18.53 3.43 -9.90
CA ASN A 536 -19.29 4.60 -10.36
C ASN A 536 -20.58 4.23 -11.09
N SER A 537 -20.56 3.15 -11.89
CA SER A 537 -21.75 2.65 -12.58
C SER A 537 -22.86 2.19 -11.62
N TYR A 538 -22.50 1.62 -10.47
CA TYR A 538 -23.47 1.28 -9.43
C TYR A 538 -24.10 2.53 -8.82
N TYR A 539 -23.26 3.51 -8.44
CA TYR A 539 -23.73 4.76 -7.83
C TYR A 539 -24.65 5.56 -8.76
N ASP A 540 -24.29 5.69 -10.03
CA ASP A 540 -25.10 6.38 -11.04
C ASP A 540 -26.48 5.74 -11.18
N LYS A 541 -26.53 4.40 -11.18
CA LYS A 541 -27.78 3.65 -11.29
C LYS A 541 -28.66 3.78 -10.05
N VAL A 542 -28.05 3.77 -8.85
CA VAL A 542 -28.78 4.01 -7.60
C VAL A 542 -29.32 5.45 -7.55
N ASN A 543 -28.53 6.44 -7.99
CA ASN A 543 -28.97 7.82 -8.14
C ASN A 543 -30.14 7.95 -9.11
N GLU A 544 -30.05 7.36 -10.30
CA GLU A 544 -31.11 7.41 -11.32
C GLU A 544 -32.43 6.86 -10.77
N LEU A 545 -32.37 5.71 -10.08
CA LEU A 545 -33.55 5.07 -9.51
C LEU A 545 -34.17 5.92 -8.39
N LEU A 546 -33.37 6.45 -7.48
CA LEU A 546 -33.85 7.27 -6.36
C LEU A 546 -34.23 8.70 -6.76
N ALA A 547 -33.70 9.21 -7.87
CA ALA A 547 -34.05 10.53 -8.40
C ALA A 547 -35.54 10.64 -8.69
N THR A 548 -36.17 9.55 -9.13
CA THR A 548 -37.59 9.50 -9.49
C THR A 548 -38.55 9.44 -8.29
N ALA A 549 -38.05 9.15 -7.08
CA ALA A 549 -38.87 9.11 -5.87
C ALA A 549 -39.38 10.49 -5.48
N LYS A 550 -40.70 10.59 -5.22
CA LYS A 550 -41.40 11.82 -4.80
C LYS A 550 -41.86 11.79 -3.35
N SER A 551 -41.82 10.63 -2.70
CA SER A 551 -42.19 10.46 -1.29
C SER A 551 -41.28 9.47 -0.57
N LYS A 552 -41.30 9.51 0.78
CA LYS A 552 -40.58 8.56 1.63
C LYS A 552 -40.92 7.11 1.33
N GLN A 553 -42.20 6.81 1.12
CA GLN A 553 -42.64 5.46 0.81
C GLN A 553 -42.13 5.00 -0.56
N GLU A 554 -42.16 5.87 -1.58
CA GLU A 554 -41.59 5.54 -2.89
C GLU A 554 -40.09 5.27 -2.81
N ALA A 555 -39.33 6.10 -2.07
CA ALA A 555 -37.89 5.89 -1.87
C ALA A 555 -37.60 4.54 -1.17
N MET A 556 -38.34 4.21 -0.11
CA MET A 556 -38.23 2.90 0.56
C MET A 556 -38.59 1.74 -0.38
N ASP A 557 -39.61 1.90 -1.22
CA ASP A 557 -39.99 0.89 -2.22
C ASP A 557 -38.91 0.72 -3.31
N MET A 558 -38.23 1.81 -3.70
CA MET A 558 -37.08 1.75 -4.62
C MET A 558 -35.89 1.05 -3.98
N LEU A 559 -35.50 1.41 -2.75
CA LEU A 559 -34.42 0.75 -2.04
C LEU A 559 -34.69 -0.74 -1.89
N LYS A 560 -35.93 -1.11 -1.55
CA LYS A 560 -36.36 -2.51 -1.50
C LYS A 560 -36.19 -3.22 -2.84
N LYS A 561 -36.60 -2.60 -3.95
CA LYS A 561 -36.39 -3.17 -5.30
C LYS A 561 -34.92 -3.34 -5.65
N ILE A 562 -34.07 -2.39 -5.25
CA ILE A 562 -32.62 -2.49 -5.44
C ILE A 562 -32.06 -3.65 -4.62
N SER A 563 -32.42 -3.73 -3.33
CA SER A 563 -32.06 -4.86 -2.45
C SER A 563 -32.46 -6.20 -3.07
N GLU A 564 -33.66 -6.34 -3.60
CA GLU A 564 -34.15 -7.58 -4.21
C GLU A 564 -33.37 -7.97 -5.47
N LYS A 565 -32.97 -6.99 -6.29
CA LYS A 565 -32.15 -7.22 -7.48
C LYS A 565 -30.72 -7.60 -7.11
N LEU A 566 -30.15 -6.96 -6.09
CA LEU A 566 -28.83 -7.28 -5.56
C LEU A 566 -28.78 -8.69 -5.00
N MET A 567 -29.82 -9.12 -4.26
CA MET A 567 -29.94 -10.49 -3.76
C MET A 567 -30.09 -11.55 -4.86
N LYS A 568 -30.45 -11.15 -6.08
CA LYS A 568 -30.55 -12.04 -7.26
C LYS A 568 -29.37 -11.91 -8.22
N GLY A 569 -28.40 -11.03 -7.93
CA GLY A 569 -27.25 -10.78 -8.81
C GLY A 569 -27.63 -10.16 -10.16
N THR A 570 -28.78 -9.47 -10.22
CA THR A 570 -29.34 -8.89 -11.45
C THR A 570 -29.34 -7.37 -11.47
N PHE A 571 -28.72 -6.75 -10.46
CA PHE A 571 -28.72 -5.30 -10.31
C PHE A 571 -27.73 -4.62 -11.22
#